data_AF-A0A3N5VQA2-F1
#
_entry.id   AF-A0A3N5VQA2-F1
#
_cell.length_a   1.000
_cell.length_b   1.000
_cell.length_c   1.000
_cell.angle_alpha   90.00
_cell.angle_beta   90.00
_cell.angle_gamma   90.00
#
_symmetry.space_group_name_H-M   'P 1'
#
loop_
_entity.id
_entity.type
_entity.pdbx_description
1 polymer ?
#
loop_
_entity_poly.entity_id
_entity_poly.type
_entity_poly.pdbx_seq_one_letter_code
_entity_poly.pdbx_strand_id
1 'polypeptide(L)'
;ANSVPFFVTEWGWQQGGNTPTSGTLSGYGIPFSTYLESKGLSWTAWVFDQWWQPVMFDTSYNLLGGENYMGQFTKDFLYQHRNDNLPGGGTGPTNTPTRTPTRTNTPSGPTNTPSGPTTLRVQYRAADTSATDNQIKPHFNIRNTGTGSVPLSELKIRYWFTREGSASQNFYCDWSGVGGGCSNVTGTFVAVSPAQTGANFYLEVGFSAAAGSIPAGGQSGEIQARVAKSDWSNYTETGDYSFDPTKTAFADWDRVTLYRNGTLVWGTPPGGTGPTNTPITPSPGTVTVTPSRTNTPTGPTFTPTRTPTRTNTPSGPTFTPTRTPTPGTGNLKIQVMSGGTDNNQQSAFRYRVQNTGASALSNITVRIYFTTDGSNAASGYLLEKYYDQSGVATLSGPTQFSGTTYYFTVNYGTASLPAGQSWEYQTSLHLNSWGSTYSGTNDWWHGTGTLPASYSDWTTIPAYVSGGRVWGSEPGGTPLPTFTPTRTNTPQGPTNTPTRTPTPGGPTNTPTRTPTNPPPGTHLDNPFVGATFYRNVDYTASVNAAANLQGGTLAPLMRQVANYPTFVWLDSIAAVNGTNGYPRSLAGHLDQALLQGANAIGIVVY
;
A
#
# COMPACT_ATOMS: atom_id res chain seq x y z
N ALA A 1 -10.88 -17.44 18.02
CA ALA A 1 -9.77 -17.56 17.05
C ALA A 1 -10.32 -17.77 15.64
N ASN A 2 -10.55 -18.99 15.17
CA ASN A 2 -10.83 -19.29 13.75
C ASN A 2 -12.17 -18.80 13.16
N SER A 3 -12.95 -18.00 13.91
CA SER A 3 -14.28 -17.51 13.52
C SER A 3 -14.50 -16.02 13.87
N VAL A 4 -13.48 -15.34 14.40
CA VAL A 4 -13.56 -13.94 14.83
C VAL A 4 -12.22 -13.29 14.44
N PRO A 5 -12.20 -12.17 13.68
CA PRO A 5 -10.96 -11.47 13.37
C PRO A 5 -10.31 -10.99 14.68
N PHE A 6 -9.01 -11.24 14.82
CA PHE A 6 -8.23 -10.86 15.99
C PHE A 6 -7.17 -9.85 15.55
N PHE A 7 -7.10 -8.74 16.26
CA PHE A 7 -6.24 -7.61 15.94
C PHE A 7 -5.44 -7.22 17.18
N VAL A 8 -4.11 -7.25 17.10
CA VAL A 8 -3.23 -6.84 18.21
C VAL A 8 -3.08 -5.34 18.16
N THR A 9 -3.67 -4.63 19.11
CA THR A 9 -3.72 -3.17 19.11
C THR A 9 -2.45 -2.51 19.65
N GLU A 10 -1.76 -3.16 20.60
CA GLU A 10 -0.68 -2.54 21.37
C GLU A 10 0.39 -3.61 21.68
N TRP A 11 1.66 -3.27 21.46
CA TRP A 11 2.83 -4.08 21.82
C TRP A 11 4.09 -3.22 21.77
N GLY A 12 5.13 -3.61 22.52
CA GLY A 12 6.42 -2.95 22.49
C GLY A 12 7.40 -3.38 23.57
N TRP A 13 8.67 -3.00 23.42
CA TRP A 13 9.73 -3.33 24.40
C TRP A 13 10.78 -2.22 24.55
N GLN A 14 11.46 -2.27 25.70
CA GLN A 14 12.66 -1.51 26.01
C GLN A 14 13.55 -2.31 26.98
N GLN A 15 14.86 -2.31 26.75
CA GLN A 15 15.81 -2.95 27.66
C GLN A 15 15.83 -2.21 29.00
N GLY A 16 15.61 -2.93 30.10
CA GLY A 16 15.48 -2.34 31.43
C GLY A 16 14.14 -1.66 31.71
N GLY A 17 13.15 -1.79 30.80
CA GLY A 17 11.77 -1.36 31.05
C GLY A 17 11.06 -2.20 32.12
N ASN A 18 9.91 -1.73 32.58
CA ASN A 18 9.04 -2.47 33.51
C ASN A 18 8.30 -3.61 32.77
N THR A 19 7.88 -4.65 33.49
CA THR A 19 6.96 -5.66 32.95
C THR A 19 5.62 -5.00 32.56
N PRO A 20 5.05 -5.26 31.37
CA PRO A 20 5.43 -6.28 30.38
C PRO A 20 6.38 -5.82 29.26
N THR A 21 6.77 -4.55 29.19
CA THR A 21 7.63 -4.01 28.12
C THR A 21 9.13 -4.25 28.33
N SER A 22 9.52 -4.98 29.39
CA SER A 22 10.91 -5.39 29.61
C SER A 22 11.33 -6.42 28.56
N GLY A 23 12.24 -6.05 27.65
CA GLY A 23 12.67 -6.94 26.59
C GLY A 23 13.75 -6.34 25.71
N THR A 24 14.18 -7.09 24.70
CA THR A 24 15.12 -6.64 23.67
C THR A 24 14.61 -7.04 22.29
N LEU A 25 15.25 -6.55 21.22
CA LEU A 25 14.88 -6.88 19.85
C LEU A 25 15.02 -8.39 19.59
N SER A 26 16.12 -9.02 19.99
CA SER A 26 16.30 -10.47 19.85
C SER A 26 15.46 -11.30 20.84
N GLY A 27 15.22 -10.79 22.05
CA GLY A 27 14.52 -11.52 23.12
C GLY A 27 12.99 -11.43 23.06
N TYR A 28 12.45 -10.34 22.50
CA TYR A 28 11.00 -10.09 22.42
C TYR A 28 10.57 -9.66 21.01
N GLY A 29 11.21 -8.63 20.44
CA GLY A 29 10.76 -8.01 19.19
C GLY A 29 10.62 -8.98 18.02
N ILE A 30 11.72 -9.67 17.68
CA ILE A 30 11.77 -10.67 16.59
C ILE A 30 10.89 -11.89 16.91
N PRO A 31 10.98 -12.55 18.08
CA PRO A 31 10.08 -13.66 18.42
C PRO A 31 8.59 -13.31 18.35
N PHE A 32 8.20 -12.12 18.79
CA PHE A 32 6.81 -11.67 18.81
C PHE A 32 6.29 -11.37 17.40
N SER A 33 7.04 -10.64 16.58
CA SER A 33 6.67 -10.41 15.17
C SER A 33 6.52 -11.72 14.40
N THR A 34 7.49 -12.64 14.54
CA THR A 34 7.43 -13.98 13.91
C THR A 34 6.21 -14.78 14.39
N TYR A 35 5.82 -14.66 15.66
CA TYR A 35 4.61 -15.30 16.16
C TYR A 35 3.34 -14.72 15.50
N LEU A 36 3.20 -13.40 15.41
CA LEU A 36 2.04 -12.75 14.77
C LEU A 36 1.89 -13.16 13.30
N GLU A 37 2.98 -13.12 12.54
CA GLU A 37 3.05 -13.57 11.14
C GLU A 37 2.64 -15.04 11.01
N SER A 38 3.17 -15.93 11.85
CA SER A 38 2.87 -17.37 11.83
C SER A 38 1.39 -17.71 12.04
N LYS A 39 0.61 -16.75 12.53
CA LYS A 39 -0.83 -16.86 12.81
C LYS A 39 -1.70 -16.01 11.89
N GLY A 40 -1.10 -15.22 10.98
CA GLY A 40 -1.82 -14.28 10.13
C GLY A 40 -2.59 -13.22 10.93
N LEU A 41 -2.07 -12.84 12.11
CA LEU A 41 -2.72 -11.86 12.98
C LEU A 41 -2.36 -10.45 12.54
N SER A 42 -3.37 -9.66 12.21
CA SER A 42 -3.20 -8.22 11.96
C SER A 42 -2.85 -7.51 13.26
N TRP A 43 -2.02 -6.47 13.17
CA TRP A 43 -1.50 -5.75 14.32
C TRP A 43 -1.32 -4.26 14.02
N THR A 44 -1.26 -3.45 15.08
CA THR A 44 -0.63 -2.13 15.08
C THR A 44 0.28 -2.03 16.29
N ALA A 45 1.36 -1.27 16.18
CA ALA A 45 2.25 -1.01 17.31
C ALA A 45 1.75 0.17 18.14
N TRP A 46 2.30 0.33 19.34
CA TRP A 46 1.97 1.45 20.22
C TRP A 46 2.64 2.74 19.72
N VAL A 47 1.96 3.44 18.80
CA VAL A 47 2.41 4.70 18.19
C VAL A 47 1.83 5.91 18.92
N PHE A 48 2.72 6.64 19.62
CA PHE A 48 2.49 7.90 20.35
C PHE A 48 1.66 7.84 21.66
N ASP A 49 2.37 7.88 22.80
CA ASP A 49 1.85 8.36 24.08
C ASP A 49 2.85 9.34 24.72
N GLN A 50 2.43 10.60 24.90
CA GLN A 50 3.29 11.68 25.42
C GLN A 50 3.36 11.78 26.96
N TRP A 51 2.57 10.98 27.68
CA TRP A 51 2.52 10.97 29.15
C TRP A 51 3.18 9.73 29.76
N TRP A 52 3.08 8.59 29.09
CA TRP A 52 3.68 7.32 29.52
C TRP A 52 4.99 6.96 28.79
N GLN A 53 5.42 7.84 27.88
CA GLN A 53 6.53 7.72 26.92
C GLN A 53 6.34 6.62 25.86
N PRO A 54 6.40 6.94 24.55
CA PRO A 54 6.33 5.92 23.52
C PRO A 54 7.72 5.32 23.35
N VAL A 55 7.90 4.03 23.62
CA VAL A 55 9.17 3.27 23.47
C VAL A 55 9.77 3.30 22.04
N MET A 56 9.11 3.95 21.08
CA MET A 56 9.68 4.28 19.77
C MET A 56 10.61 5.50 19.76
N PHE A 57 10.43 6.47 20.65
CA PHE A 57 11.13 7.76 20.60
C PHE A 57 11.63 8.20 21.98
N ASP A 58 12.70 9.00 22.02
CA ASP A 58 13.08 9.70 23.25
C ASP A 58 12.22 10.95 23.49
N THR A 59 12.43 11.62 24.63
CA THR A 59 11.73 12.86 25.02
C THR A 59 12.05 14.06 24.11
N SER A 60 13.03 13.95 23.22
CA SER A 60 13.39 14.92 22.19
C SER A 60 12.90 14.51 20.79
N TYR A 61 12.04 13.48 20.71
CA TYR A 61 11.49 12.90 19.48
C TYR A 61 12.52 12.25 18.53
N ASN A 62 13.72 11.89 19.02
CA ASN A 62 14.64 11.07 18.25
C ASN A 62 14.13 9.62 18.22
N LEU A 63 14.12 9.01 17.03
CA LEU A 63 13.72 7.62 16.85
C LEU A 63 14.75 6.68 17.50
N LEU A 64 14.32 5.90 18.49
CA LEU A 64 15.17 4.95 19.20
C LEU A 64 15.28 3.63 18.44
N GLY A 65 16.47 3.02 18.43
CA GLY A 65 16.71 1.79 17.68
C GLY A 65 17.89 0.97 18.20
N GLY A 66 18.18 -0.12 17.50
CA GLY A 66 19.15 -1.13 17.94
C GLY A 66 18.52 -2.16 18.88
N GLU A 67 19.34 -3.02 19.50
CA GLU A 67 18.89 -4.16 20.30
C GLU A 67 17.96 -3.76 21.47
N ASN A 68 18.13 -2.55 21.99
CA ASN A 68 17.55 -2.13 23.26
C ASN A 68 16.18 -1.43 23.14
N TYR A 69 15.74 -1.07 21.93
CA TYR A 69 14.58 -0.20 21.71
C TYR A 69 13.78 -0.58 20.46
N MET A 70 12.45 -0.42 20.50
CA MET A 70 11.60 -0.88 19.40
C MET A 70 11.50 0.06 18.20
N GLY A 71 11.72 1.37 18.36
CA GLY A 71 11.30 2.39 17.39
C GLY A 71 11.70 2.14 15.94
N GLN A 72 13.00 1.99 15.69
CA GLN A 72 13.52 1.75 14.34
C GLN A 72 13.02 0.41 13.76
N PHE A 73 12.99 -0.67 14.57
CA PHE A 73 12.42 -1.94 14.13
C PHE A 73 10.95 -1.81 13.77
N THR A 74 10.14 -1.24 14.65
CA THR A 74 8.69 -1.08 14.45
C THR A 74 8.39 -0.24 13.21
N LYS A 75 9.15 0.84 12.97
CA LYS A 75 9.08 1.63 11.74
C LYS A 75 9.41 0.79 10.50
N ASP A 76 10.49 0.01 10.53
CA ASP A 76 10.92 -0.80 9.40
C ASP A 76 10.00 -2.00 9.15
N PHE A 77 9.40 -2.55 10.20
CA PHE A 77 8.40 -3.63 10.17
C PHE A 77 7.08 -3.11 9.59
N LEU A 78 6.57 -1.96 10.08
CA LEU A 78 5.45 -1.25 9.46
C LEU A 78 5.71 -0.91 7.98
N TYR A 79 6.93 -0.51 7.65
CA TYR A 79 7.32 -0.25 6.27
C TYR A 79 7.31 -1.53 5.43
N GLN A 80 7.83 -2.65 5.93
CA GLN A 80 7.84 -3.94 5.23
C GLN A 80 6.42 -4.42 4.93
N HIS A 81 5.53 -4.47 5.93
CA HIS A 81 4.18 -5.03 5.80
C HIS A 81 3.12 -4.03 5.31
N ARG A 82 3.49 -2.80 4.94
CA ARG A 82 2.56 -1.77 4.41
C ARG A 82 1.77 -2.22 3.17
N ASN A 83 2.27 -3.26 2.49
CA ASN A 83 1.69 -3.84 1.27
C ASN A 83 1.26 -5.31 1.46
N ASP A 84 1.26 -5.82 2.69
CA ASP A 84 0.77 -7.17 2.98
C ASP A 84 -0.75 -7.15 3.17
N ASN A 85 -1.40 -8.27 2.84
CA ASN A 85 -2.85 -8.41 2.84
C ASN A 85 -3.59 -7.34 2.00
N LEU A 86 -2.91 -6.75 1.01
CA LEU A 86 -3.53 -5.92 -0.02
C LEU A 86 -4.56 -6.71 -0.84
N PRO A 87 -5.55 -6.04 -1.45
CA PRO A 87 -6.76 -6.73 -1.88
C PRO A 87 -6.68 -7.25 -3.32
N GLY A 88 -6.73 -8.59 -3.46
CA GLY A 88 -6.97 -9.28 -4.73
C GLY A 88 -5.77 -10.12 -5.21
N GLY A 89 -5.93 -11.37 -5.62
CA GLY A 89 -7.15 -12.19 -5.67
C GLY A 89 -6.81 -13.68 -5.73
N GLY A 90 -7.69 -14.54 -5.22
CA GLY A 90 -7.42 -15.97 -5.07
C GLY A 90 -8.23 -16.86 -6.01
N THR A 91 -7.76 -18.10 -6.20
CA THR A 91 -8.59 -19.24 -6.59
C THR A 91 -8.21 -20.48 -5.78
N GLY A 92 -9.21 -21.12 -5.17
CA GLY A 92 -9.10 -22.44 -4.56
C GLY A 92 -9.20 -23.59 -5.58
N PRO A 93 -9.17 -24.86 -5.11
CA PRO A 93 -9.04 -26.06 -5.96
C PRO A 93 -10.30 -26.31 -6.82
N THR A 94 -10.30 -27.09 -7.91
CA THR A 94 -10.01 -28.55 -7.94
C THR A 94 -9.99 -29.11 -9.38
N ASN A 95 -9.39 -30.29 -9.55
CA ASN A 95 -9.66 -31.35 -10.56
C ASN A 95 -9.38 -31.13 -12.07
N THR A 96 -8.26 -31.72 -12.48
CA THR A 96 -7.89 -32.28 -13.78
C THR A 96 -9.02 -32.96 -14.58
N PRO A 97 -9.01 -32.78 -15.92
CA PRO A 97 -9.23 -33.89 -16.86
C PRO A 97 -7.99 -34.16 -17.71
N THR A 98 -7.61 -35.44 -17.78
CA THR A 98 -6.44 -35.97 -18.47
C THR A 98 -6.50 -35.80 -19.99
N ARG A 99 -5.38 -35.41 -20.62
CA ARG A 99 -5.03 -35.90 -21.97
C ARG A 99 -3.52 -36.04 -22.14
N THR A 100 -3.13 -37.17 -22.72
CA THR A 100 -1.77 -37.72 -22.81
C THR A 100 -1.65 -38.42 -24.17
N PRO A 101 -0.45 -38.73 -24.70
CA PRO A 101 0.68 -37.86 -25.01
C PRO A 101 1.03 -37.91 -26.52
N THR A 102 2.01 -37.11 -26.96
CA THR A 102 2.97 -37.60 -27.98
C THR A 102 4.37 -37.12 -27.62
N ARG A 103 5.31 -38.05 -27.49
CA ARG A 103 6.73 -37.78 -27.21
C ARG A 103 7.51 -37.58 -28.51
N THR A 104 8.66 -36.91 -28.42
CA THR A 104 9.97 -37.55 -28.70
C THR A 104 11.07 -36.74 -28.00
N ASN A 105 11.90 -37.41 -27.19
CA ASN A 105 13.06 -36.84 -26.50
C ASN A 105 14.35 -37.33 -27.18
N THR A 106 15.39 -36.51 -27.21
CA THR A 106 16.80 -36.94 -27.09
C THR A 106 17.56 -35.87 -26.27
N PRO A 107 18.49 -36.20 -25.36
CA PRO A 107 18.78 -35.37 -24.18
C PRO A 107 20.14 -34.64 -24.20
N SER A 108 20.31 -33.65 -23.30
CA SER A 108 21.62 -33.26 -22.77
C SER A 108 21.51 -32.63 -21.37
N GLY A 109 22.43 -33.00 -20.47
CA GLY A 109 22.97 -32.24 -19.34
C GLY A 109 22.04 -31.59 -18.29
N PRO A 110 22.14 -31.95 -16.98
CA PRO A 110 21.41 -31.25 -15.93
C PRO A 110 22.15 -29.99 -15.46
N THR A 111 21.66 -28.81 -15.83
CA THR A 111 21.90 -27.58 -15.06
C THR A 111 20.69 -27.31 -14.17
N ASN A 112 20.85 -27.52 -12.86
CA ASN A 112 19.85 -27.12 -11.88
C ASN A 112 19.80 -25.60 -11.82
N THR A 113 18.66 -25.00 -12.21
CA THR A 113 18.38 -23.58 -12.03
C THR A 113 16.96 -23.42 -11.48
N PRO A 114 16.79 -23.21 -10.16
CA PRO A 114 15.48 -23.05 -9.54
C PRO A 114 15.21 -21.62 -9.07
N SER A 115 14.64 -20.78 -9.94
CA SER A 115 13.48 -19.93 -9.60
C SER A 115 12.81 -19.42 -10.88
N GLY A 116 11.51 -19.09 -10.78
CA GLY A 116 10.73 -18.51 -11.86
C GLY A 116 11.18 -17.09 -12.25
N PRO A 117 10.49 -16.43 -13.18
CA PRO A 117 10.97 -15.19 -13.78
C PRO A 117 10.75 -13.98 -12.85
N THR A 118 11.67 -13.78 -11.90
CA THR A 118 11.93 -12.42 -11.44
C THR A 118 12.46 -11.63 -12.64
N THR A 119 11.93 -10.43 -12.83
CA THR A 119 12.33 -9.54 -13.93
C THR A 119 13.70 -8.90 -13.72
N LEU A 120 14.27 -9.04 -12.52
CA LEU A 120 15.62 -8.60 -12.20
C LEU A 120 16.50 -9.80 -11.86
N ARG A 121 17.75 -9.76 -12.31
CA ARG A 121 18.76 -10.79 -12.04
C ARG A 121 20.10 -10.15 -11.71
N VAL A 122 20.85 -10.74 -10.78
CA VAL A 122 22.26 -10.40 -10.58
C VAL A 122 23.12 -11.43 -11.29
N GLN A 123 24.01 -10.91 -12.14
CA GLN A 123 25.12 -11.65 -12.71
C GLN A 123 26.37 -11.37 -11.87
N TYR A 124 27.12 -12.41 -11.57
CA TYR A 124 28.35 -12.35 -10.78
C TYR A 124 29.54 -12.82 -11.63
N ARG A 125 30.70 -12.22 -11.37
CA ARG A 125 32.01 -12.71 -11.81
C ARG A 125 32.99 -12.68 -10.64
N ALA A 126 33.64 -13.81 -10.38
CA ALA A 126 34.85 -13.88 -9.58
C ALA A 126 35.99 -13.24 -10.39
N ALA A 127 36.31 -11.97 -10.12
CA ALA A 127 37.39 -11.27 -10.83
C ALA A 127 38.78 -11.55 -10.22
N ASP A 128 38.79 -12.02 -8.98
CA ASP A 128 39.86 -12.86 -8.45
C ASP A 128 39.28 -14.26 -8.17
N THR A 129 40.12 -15.29 -8.29
CA THR A 129 39.77 -16.68 -7.96
C THR A 129 40.68 -17.24 -6.86
N SER A 130 41.60 -16.44 -6.33
CA SER A 130 42.52 -16.82 -5.26
C SER A 130 41.81 -16.80 -3.91
N ALA A 131 41.22 -17.94 -3.53
CA ALA A 131 40.42 -18.09 -2.31
C ALA A 131 41.16 -17.89 -0.96
N THR A 132 42.42 -17.44 -0.98
CA THR A 132 43.25 -17.12 0.19
C THR A 132 44.15 -15.91 -0.09
N ASP A 133 43.57 -14.76 -0.42
CA ASP A 133 44.26 -13.47 -0.58
C ASP A 133 43.72 -12.41 0.41
N ASN A 134 44.14 -11.14 0.27
CA ASN A 134 43.64 -10.03 1.08
C ASN A 134 42.59 -9.14 0.38
N GLN A 135 42.01 -9.61 -0.73
CA GLN A 135 41.11 -8.86 -1.60
C GLN A 135 40.03 -9.74 -2.27
N ILE A 136 38.86 -9.85 -1.64
CA ILE A 136 37.66 -10.41 -2.29
C ILE A 136 37.25 -9.46 -3.43
N LYS A 137 37.15 -9.95 -4.68
CA LYS A 137 36.77 -9.14 -5.88
C LYS A 137 35.49 -9.65 -6.56
N PRO A 138 34.31 -9.47 -5.94
CA PRO A 138 33.05 -9.92 -6.51
C PRO A 138 32.50 -8.86 -7.48
N HIS A 139 32.62 -9.07 -8.78
CA HIS A 139 32.10 -8.13 -9.77
C HIS A 139 30.63 -8.44 -10.07
N PHE A 140 29.82 -7.40 -10.29
CA PHE A 140 28.38 -7.54 -10.52
C PHE A 140 27.90 -6.89 -11.81
N ASN A 141 26.78 -7.38 -12.35
CA ASN A 141 25.96 -6.70 -13.35
C ASN A 141 24.50 -7.06 -13.08
N ILE A 142 23.59 -6.08 -13.05
CA ILE A 142 22.17 -6.30 -12.86
C ILE A 142 21.48 -6.31 -14.22
N ARG A 143 20.73 -7.36 -14.55
CA ARG A 143 19.88 -7.46 -15.74
C ARG A 143 18.43 -7.14 -15.39
N ASN A 144 17.79 -6.29 -16.18
CA ASN A 144 16.35 -6.07 -16.14
C ASN A 144 15.71 -6.74 -17.36
N THR A 145 15.19 -7.96 -17.19
CA THR A 145 14.42 -8.71 -18.18
C THR A 145 12.92 -8.34 -18.16
N GLY A 146 12.52 -7.36 -17.35
CA GLY A 146 11.16 -6.85 -17.28
C GLY A 146 10.81 -5.81 -18.35
N THR A 147 9.53 -5.44 -18.38
CA THR A 147 8.94 -4.50 -19.33
C THR A 147 8.95 -3.03 -18.86
N GLY A 148 9.34 -2.77 -17.61
CA GLY A 148 9.44 -1.43 -17.02
C GLY A 148 10.87 -1.09 -16.59
N SER A 149 11.20 0.20 -16.56
CA SER A 149 12.47 0.69 -15.99
C SER A 149 12.51 0.46 -14.47
N VAL A 150 13.70 0.23 -13.92
CA VAL A 150 13.93 0.02 -12.48
C VAL A 150 15.00 1.00 -11.99
N PRO A 151 14.67 1.95 -11.09
CA PRO A 151 15.65 2.85 -10.48
C PRO A 151 16.70 2.08 -9.69
N LEU A 152 17.98 2.40 -9.92
CA LEU A 152 19.09 1.73 -9.24
C LEU A 152 19.08 2.02 -7.73
N SER A 153 18.62 3.20 -7.31
CA SER A 153 18.49 3.57 -5.89
C SER A 153 17.49 2.73 -5.09
N GLU A 154 16.59 2.01 -5.77
CA GLU A 154 15.72 1.03 -5.10
C GLU A 154 16.42 -0.30 -4.85
N LEU A 155 17.58 -0.54 -5.50
CA LEU A 155 18.25 -1.84 -5.55
C LEU A 155 19.41 -1.94 -4.55
N LYS A 156 19.54 -3.12 -3.95
CA LYS A 156 20.68 -3.51 -3.09
C LYS A 156 21.12 -4.92 -3.43
N ILE A 157 22.40 -5.12 -3.74
CA ILE A 157 23.01 -6.44 -3.93
C ILE A 157 23.58 -6.90 -2.58
N ARG A 158 23.43 -8.17 -2.21
CA ARG A 158 24.16 -8.77 -1.07
C ARG A 158 25.06 -9.92 -1.51
N TYR A 159 26.34 -9.79 -1.18
CA TYR A 159 27.36 -10.84 -1.28
C TYR A 159 27.68 -11.36 0.12
N TRP A 160 27.47 -12.65 0.35
CA TRP A 160 27.46 -13.33 1.65
C TRP A 160 28.71 -14.17 1.83
N PHE A 161 29.42 -13.94 2.94
CA PHE A 161 30.75 -14.48 3.18
C PHE A 161 31.07 -14.56 4.68
N THR A 162 32.16 -15.23 5.06
CA THR A 162 32.74 -15.14 6.39
C THR A 162 33.86 -14.11 6.42
N ARG A 163 33.90 -13.29 7.48
CA ARG A 163 34.86 -12.17 7.57
C ARG A 163 36.28 -12.59 7.94
N GLU A 164 36.45 -13.68 8.69
CA GLU A 164 37.63 -14.07 9.49
C GLU A 164 38.25 -12.94 10.35
N GLY A 165 38.27 -13.14 11.67
CA GLY A 165 38.88 -12.19 12.61
C GLY A 165 38.02 -10.96 12.88
N SER A 166 38.65 -9.90 13.39
CA SER A 166 37.99 -8.71 13.98
C SER A 166 38.31 -7.37 13.29
N ALA A 167 39.20 -7.35 12.29
CA ALA A 167 39.53 -6.14 11.54
C ALA A 167 38.30 -5.54 10.87
N SER A 168 38.28 -4.21 10.73
CA SER A 168 37.26 -3.52 9.94
C SER A 168 37.48 -3.76 8.45
N GLN A 169 36.45 -3.54 7.65
CA GLN A 169 36.44 -3.85 6.22
C GLN A 169 36.24 -2.58 5.41
N ASN A 170 37.02 -2.45 4.34
CA ASN A 170 36.94 -1.35 3.38
C ASN A 170 36.32 -1.85 2.09
N PHE A 171 35.37 -1.09 1.57
CA PHE A 171 34.79 -1.30 0.24
C PHE A 171 35.44 -0.34 -0.77
N TYR A 172 35.79 -0.88 -1.92
CA TYR A 172 36.27 -0.13 -3.07
C TYR A 172 35.38 -0.43 -4.28
N CYS A 173 35.02 0.62 -5.01
CA CYS A 173 34.55 0.50 -6.38
C CYS A 173 35.71 0.92 -7.29
N ASP A 174 36.27 -0.03 -8.03
CA ASP A 174 37.44 0.22 -8.90
C ASP A 174 37.02 0.80 -10.26
N TRP A 175 35.85 0.39 -10.75
CA TRP A 175 35.17 0.96 -11.92
C TRP A 175 33.66 0.62 -11.88
N SER A 176 32.81 1.44 -12.49
CA SER A 176 31.39 1.12 -12.65
C SER A 176 30.79 1.74 -13.90
N GLY A 177 29.99 0.97 -14.63
CA GLY A 177 29.19 1.40 -15.79
C GLY A 177 27.87 2.07 -15.43
N VAL A 178 27.54 2.14 -14.14
CA VAL A 178 26.36 2.85 -13.60
C VAL A 178 26.47 4.37 -13.86
N GLY A 179 25.34 5.08 -13.93
CA GLY A 179 25.32 6.54 -14.08
C GLY A 179 26.15 7.24 -13.00
N GLY A 180 27.10 8.09 -13.40
CA GLY A 180 28.06 8.74 -12.49
C GLY A 180 29.18 7.83 -11.96
N GLY A 181 29.26 6.59 -12.43
CA GLY A 181 30.30 5.62 -12.08
C GLY A 181 30.34 5.32 -10.58
N CYS A 182 31.55 5.09 -10.06
CA CYS A 182 31.76 4.69 -8.66
C CYS A 182 31.33 5.74 -7.63
N SER A 183 31.16 7.02 -8.01
CA SER A 183 30.65 8.05 -7.08
C SER A 183 29.22 7.79 -6.61
N ASN A 184 28.47 6.98 -7.36
CA ASN A 184 27.09 6.60 -7.08
C ASN A 184 26.92 5.16 -6.61
N VAL A 185 28.02 4.43 -6.36
CA VAL A 185 28.00 3.05 -5.83
C VAL A 185 28.49 3.08 -4.37
N THR A 186 27.69 2.56 -3.46
CA THR A 186 28.03 2.45 -2.03
C THR A 186 28.22 0.99 -1.64
N GLY A 187 29.03 0.74 -0.61
CA GLY A 187 29.19 -0.58 -0.01
C GLY A 187 29.20 -0.48 1.50
N THR A 188 28.38 -1.31 2.17
CA THR A 188 28.35 -1.42 3.63
C THR A 188 28.51 -2.87 4.05
N PHE A 189 29.09 -3.10 5.22
CA PHE A 189 29.29 -4.45 5.77
C PHE A 189 28.37 -4.68 6.95
N VAL A 190 27.59 -5.76 6.90
CA VAL A 190 26.59 -6.08 7.92
C VAL A 190 26.84 -7.48 8.47
N ALA A 191 26.85 -7.61 9.80
CA ALA A 191 26.96 -8.90 10.46
C ALA A 191 25.66 -9.70 10.30
N VAL A 192 25.77 -11.00 10.02
CA VAL A 192 24.64 -11.93 9.96
C VAL A 192 24.44 -12.51 11.36
N SER A 193 23.27 -12.28 11.95
CA SER A 193 22.90 -12.78 13.27
C SER A 193 21.51 -13.45 13.22
N PRO A 194 21.39 -14.74 13.60
CA PRO A 194 22.48 -15.68 13.86
C PRO A 194 23.28 -15.97 12.58
N ALA A 195 24.59 -16.16 12.73
CA ALA A 195 25.47 -16.50 11.61
C ALA A 195 25.01 -17.78 10.91
N GLN A 196 25.09 -17.80 9.58
CA GLN A 196 24.66 -18.89 8.72
C GLN A 196 25.85 -19.69 8.20
N THR A 197 25.61 -20.91 7.73
CA THR A 197 26.65 -21.73 7.09
C THR A 197 27.21 -21.01 5.86
N GLY A 198 28.52 -20.73 5.85
CA GLY A 198 29.20 -19.98 4.80
C GLY A 198 28.94 -18.45 4.80
N ALA A 199 28.26 -17.90 5.83
CA ALA A 199 28.03 -16.47 5.91
C ALA A 199 27.85 -15.96 7.35
N ASN A 200 28.84 -15.25 7.87
CA ASN A 200 28.70 -14.46 9.11
C ASN A 200 28.66 -12.94 8.83
N PHE A 201 28.92 -12.52 7.59
CA PHE A 201 28.78 -11.15 7.10
C PHE A 201 28.15 -11.12 5.70
N TYR A 202 27.66 -9.95 5.30
CA TYR A 202 27.49 -9.61 3.90
C TYR A 202 28.00 -8.22 3.57
N LEU A 203 28.45 -8.06 2.32
CA LEU A 203 28.63 -6.78 1.66
C LEU A 203 27.29 -6.43 1.02
N GLU A 204 26.70 -5.30 1.42
CA GLU A 204 25.55 -4.71 0.76
C GLU A 204 26.03 -3.61 -0.19
N VAL A 205 25.92 -3.84 -1.50
CA VAL A 205 26.19 -2.82 -2.52
C VAL A 205 24.89 -2.08 -2.82
N GLY A 206 24.89 -0.77 -2.63
CA GLY A 206 23.76 0.12 -2.91
C GLY A 206 24.10 1.17 -3.96
N PHE A 207 23.08 1.94 -4.35
CA PHE A 207 23.22 2.98 -5.37
C PHE A 207 22.56 4.29 -4.91
N SER A 208 23.16 5.43 -5.26
CA SER A 208 22.56 6.74 -5.01
C SER A 208 21.38 7.02 -5.97
N ALA A 209 20.54 8.01 -5.68
CA ALA A 209 19.51 8.46 -6.62
C ALA A 209 20.08 8.94 -7.97
N ALA A 210 21.32 9.44 -7.99
CA ALA A 210 22.00 9.89 -9.20
C ALA A 210 22.57 8.73 -10.04
N ALA A 211 22.50 7.48 -9.57
CA ALA A 211 22.85 6.28 -10.34
C ALA A 211 21.93 6.07 -11.57
N GLY A 212 20.73 6.66 -11.56
CA GLY A 212 19.76 6.53 -12.64
C GLY A 212 18.92 5.26 -12.54
N SER A 213 18.65 4.61 -13.67
CA SER A 213 17.73 3.46 -13.75
C SER A 213 18.17 2.47 -14.83
N ILE A 214 17.87 1.19 -14.60
CA ILE A 214 18.04 0.13 -15.60
C ILE A 214 16.77 0.08 -16.47
N PRO A 215 16.83 0.41 -17.77
CA PRO A 215 15.65 0.36 -18.64
C PRO A 215 15.13 -1.07 -18.81
N ALA A 216 13.90 -1.20 -19.30
CA ALA A 216 13.31 -2.49 -19.69
C ALA A 216 14.20 -3.22 -20.73
N GLY A 217 14.44 -4.51 -20.54
CA GLY A 217 15.42 -5.29 -21.32
C GLY A 217 16.90 -4.90 -21.10
N GLY A 218 17.19 -3.94 -20.23
CA GLY A 218 18.50 -3.32 -20.05
C GLY A 218 19.40 -4.00 -19.01
N GLN A 219 20.51 -3.32 -18.69
CA GLN A 219 21.45 -3.73 -17.65
C GLN A 219 22.10 -2.52 -16.95
N SER A 220 22.64 -2.72 -15.74
CA SER A 220 23.40 -1.69 -15.01
C SER A 220 24.77 -1.38 -15.63
N GLY A 221 25.33 -2.33 -16.38
CA GLY A 221 26.76 -2.36 -16.68
C GLY A 221 27.55 -3.02 -15.55
N GLU A 222 28.82 -3.32 -15.82
CA GLU A 222 29.74 -3.92 -14.84
C GLU A 222 30.00 -2.98 -13.67
N ILE A 223 29.96 -3.53 -12.46
CA ILE A 223 30.30 -2.90 -11.19
C ILE A 223 31.47 -3.68 -10.61
N GLN A 224 32.64 -3.06 -10.55
CA GLN A 224 33.87 -3.66 -10.05
C GLN A 224 34.00 -3.40 -8.56
N ALA A 225 33.46 -4.29 -7.73
CA ALA A 225 33.58 -4.21 -6.28
C ALA A 225 34.80 -5.01 -5.80
N ARG A 226 35.51 -4.44 -4.82
CA ARG A 226 36.64 -5.06 -4.13
C ARG A 226 36.55 -4.77 -2.63
N VAL A 227 36.83 -5.77 -1.82
CA VAL A 227 36.79 -5.71 -0.36
C VAL A 227 38.16 -6.05 0.20
N ALA A 228 38.66 -5.27 1.15
CA ALA A 228 39.89 -5.59 1.90
C ALA A 228 39.70 -5.31 3.39
N LYS A 229 40.42 -6.03 4.25
CA LYS A 229 40.49 -5.70 5.69
C LYS A 229 41.36 -4.46 5.89
N SER A 230 41.09 -3.69 6.94
CA SER A 230 41.86 -2.47 7.27
C SER A 230 43.34 -2.73 7.54
N ASP A 231 43.67 -3.95 7.99
CA ASP A 231 45.03 -4.43 8.26
C ASP A 231 45.65 -5.23 7.12
N TRP A 232 44.94 -5.36 5.98
CA TRP A 232 45.32 -6.20 4.83
C TRP A 232 45.58 -7.67 5.15
N SER A 233 45.04 -8.18 6.26
CA SER A 233 45.05 -9.62 6.56
C SER A 233 44.16 -10.39 5.57
N ASN A 234 44.52 -11.66 5.31
CA ASN A 234 43.84 -12.46 4.31
C ASN A 234 42.41 -12.85 4.73
N TYR A 235 41.56 -13.05 3.73
CA TYR A 235 40.30 -13.80 3.83
C TYR A 235 40.55 -15.28 3.53
N THR A 236 39.53 -16.11 3.75
CA THR A 236 39.47 -17.47 3.19
C THR A 236 38.11 -17.67 2.52
N GLU A 237 38.02 -17.38 1.21
CA GLU A 237 36.77 -17.49 0.46
C GLU A 237 36.31 -18.96 0.26
N THR A 238 37.15 -19.93 0.62
CA THR A 238 36.80 -21.35 0.56
C THR A 238 35.71 -21.68 1.59
N GLY A 239 34.47 -21.80 1.10
CA GLY A 239 33.29 -22.08 1.93
C GLY A 239 32.36 -20.87 2.09
N ASP A 240 32.73 -19.70 1.56
CA ASP A 240 31.85 -18.55 1.47
C ASP A 240 30.62 -18.85 0.61
N TYR A 241 29.45 -18.43 1.08
CA TYR A 241 28.18 -18.77 0.46
C TYR A 241 28.08 -18.21 -0.97
N SER A 242 28.51 -16.97 -1.19
CA SER A 242 28.44 -16.30 -2.49
C SER A 242 29.65 -16.54 -3.40
N PHE A 243 30.75 -17.09 -2.89
CA PHE A 243 31.96 -17.32 -3.69
C PHE A 243 31.81 -18.56 -4.58
N ASP A 244 32.18 -18.42 -5.85
CA ASP A 244 32.39 -19.55 -6.74
C ASP A 244 33.50 -19.22 -7.75
N PRO A 245 34.71 -19.78 -7.59
CA PRO A 245 35.86 -19.45 -8.43
C PRO A 245 35.70 -19.94 -9.88
N THR A 246 34.68 -20.75 -10.18
CA THR A 246 34.37 -21.14 -11.56
C THR A 246 33.67 -20.03 -12.36
N LYS A 247 33.19 -18.97 -11.70
CA LYS A 247 32.45 -17.86 -12.31
C LYS A 247 33.41 -16.79 -12.86
N THR A 248 34.32 -17.19 -13.75
CA THR A 248 35.32 -16.30 -14.36
C THR A 248 34.77 -15.36 -15.45
N ALA A 249 33.48 -15.48 -15.78
CA ALA A 249 32.74 -14.54 -16.60
C ALA A 249 31.36 -14.26 -15.97
N PHE A 250 30.70 -13.16 -16.35
CA PHE A 250 29.38 -12.82 -15.82
C PHE A 250 28.35 -13.90 -16.14
N ALA A 251 27.85 -14.55 -15.08
CA ALA A 251 26.77 -15.52 -15.15
C ALA A 251 25.70 -15.17 -14.11
N ASP A 252 24.44 -15.44 -14.44
CA ASP A 252 23.32 -15.41 -13.48
C ASP A 252 23.68 -16.26 -12.26
N TRP A 253 23.71 -15.66 -11.06
CA TRP A 253 24.19 -16.33 -9.86
C TRP A 253 23.20 -16.13 -8.71
N ASP A 254 22.61 -17.23 -8.25
CA ASP A 254 21.53 -17.22 -7.26
C ASP A 254 22.04 -17.15 -5.82
N ARG A 255 23.34 -17.35 -5.57
CA ARG A 255 23.93 -17.15 -4.22
C ARG A 255 24.37 -15.71 -3.93
N VAL A 256 24.22 -14.81 -4.90
CA VAL A 256 24.25 -13.36 -4.69
C VAL A 256 22.83 -12.85 -4.81
N THR A 257 22.32 -12.20 -3.78
CA THR A 257 20.92 -11.80 -3.72
C THR A 257 20.72 -10.34 -4.13
N LEU A 258 19.57 -10.05 -4.74
CA LEU A 258 19.12 -8.69 -5.03
C LEU A 258 17.88 -8.37 -4.22
N TYR A 259 17.83 -7.17 -3.66
CA TYR A 259 16.67 -6.62 -3.00
C TYR A 259 16.19 -5.39 -3.76
N ARG A 260 14.87 -5.20 -3.85
CA ARG A 260 14.23 -3.98 -4.32
C ARG A 260 13.39 -3.42 -3.17
N ASN A 261 13.70 -2.20 -2.72
CA ASN A 261 13.05 -1.54 -1.58
C ASN A 261 13.00 -2.40 -0.29
N GLY A 262 14.00 -3.26 -0.09
CA GLY A 262 14.11 -4.19 1.04
C GLY A 262 13.55 -5.60 0.79
N THR A 263 12.73 -5.81 -0.25
CA THR A 263 12.16 -7.12 -0.61
C THR A 263 13.12 -7.92 -1.49
N LEU A 264 13.32 -9.21 -1.23
CA LEU A 264 14.14 -10.11 -2.06
C LEU A 264 13.52 -10.30 -3.46
N VAL A 265 14.27 -9.98 -4.51
CA VAL A 265 13.84 -10.06 -5.92
C VAL A 265 14.79 -10.85 -6.83
N TRP A 266 15.89 -11.39 -6.32
CA TRP A 266 16.73 -12.36 -7.01
C TRP A 266 17.59 -13.15 -6.01
N GLY A 267 17.88 -14.40 -6.33
CA GLY A 267 18.76 -15.28 -5.56
C GLY A 267 18.14 -15.81 -4.27
N THR A 268 18.91 -16.63 -3.55
CA THR A 268 18.56 -17.25 -2.28
C THR A 268 19.57 -16.79 -1.22
N PRO A 269 19.14 -16.22 -0.07
CA PRO A 269 20.06 -15.88 1.00
C PRO A 269 20.49 -17.14 1.79
N PRO A 270 21.64 -17.10 2.50
CA PRO A 270 22.08 -18.20 3.36
C PRO A 270 20.99 -18.62 4.35
N GLY A 271 20.65 -19.92 4.37
CA GLY A 271 19.60 -20.48 5.25
C GLY A 271 18.15 -20.12 4.89
N GLY A 272 17.91 -19.29 3.86
CA GLY A 272 16.57 -18.90 3.41
C GLY A 272 16.12 -19.58 2.13
N THR A 273 14.98 -19.13 1.60
CA THR A 273 14.43 -19.52 0.29
C THR A 273 14.46 -18.34 -0.68
N GLY A 274 14.67 -18.62 -1.98
CA GLY A 274 14.64 -17.60 -3.03
C GLY A 274 13.24 -17.03 -3.31
N PRO A 275 13.13 -16.00 -4.17
CA PRO A 275 11.86 -15.32 -4.46
C PRO A 275 10.85 -16.26 -5.13
N THR A 276 9.64 -16.31 -4.57
CA THR A 276 8.53 -17.14 -5.05
C THR A 276 7.79 -16.44 -6.19
N ASN A 277 7.90 -16.94 -7.41
CA ASN A 277 7.22 -16.39 -8.59
C ASN A 277 5.97 -17.19 -8.94
N THR A 278 4.79 -16.57 -8.86
CA THR A 278 3.55 -17.10 -9.42
C THR A 278 3.32 -16.50 -10.81
N PRO A 279 3.46 -17.24 -11.92
CA PRO A 279 3.38 -16.66 -13.27
C PRO A 279 1.95 -16.33 -13.69
N ILE A 280 1.70 -15.07 -14.07
CA ILE A 280 0.50 -14.67 -14.81
C ILE A 280 0.75 -14.79 -16.32
N THR A 281 -0.08 -15.57 -17.01
CA THR A 281 0.00 -15.75 -18.47
C THR A 281 -1.09 -14.93 -19.16
N PRO A 282 -0.78 -14.11 -20.18
CA PRO A 282 -1.80 -13.34 -20.91
C PRO A 282 -2.65 -14.28 -21.79
N SER A 283 -3.97 -14.18 -21.67
CA SER A 283 -4.92 -14.96 -22.48
C SER A 283 -5.10 -14.36 -23.87
N PRO A 284 -4.99 -15.14 -24.98
CA PRO A 284 -5.27 -14.64 -26.32
C PRO A 284 -6.75 -14.26 -26.49
N GLY A 285 -7.01 -13.02 -26.88
CA GLY A 285 -8.37 -12.53 -27.11
C GLY A 285 -9.06 -13.28 -28.25
N THR A 286 -10.23 -13.87 -27.98
CA THR A 286 -11.08 -14.49 -29.01
C THR A 286 -12.36 -13.67 -29.18
N VAL A 287 -12.53 -13.08 -30.36
CA VAL A 287 -13.75 -12.37 -30.76
C VAL A 287 -14.89 -13.38 -30.86
N THR A 288 -16.01 -13.14 -30.19
CA THR A 288 -17.24 -13.94 -30.35
C THR A 288 -18.35 -13.06 -30.92
N VAL A 289 -18.86 -13.46 -32.09
CA VAL A 289 -19.95 -12.79 -32.81
C VAL A 289 -21.30 -13.31 -32.28
N THR A 290 -22.25 -12.42 -31.99
CA THR A 290 -23.59 -12.79 -31.49
C THR A 290 -24.51 -13.28 -32.61
N PRO A 291 -25.04 -14.52 -32.57
CA PRO A 291 -26.12 -14.96 -33.44
C PRO A 291 -27.47 -14.67 -32.75
N SER A 292 -28.30 -13.83 -33.37
CA SER A 292 -29.70 -13.63 -32.98
C SER A 292 -30.60 -14.70 -33.60
N ARG A 293 -31.48 -15.32 -32.81
CA ARG A 293 -32.70 -16.00 -33.32
C ARG A 293 -33.89 -15.85 -32.36
N THR A 294 -34.96 -15.28 -32.91
CA THR A 294 -36.31 -15.14 -32.35
C THR A 294 -37.06 -16.47 -32.32
N ASN A 295 -38.01 -16.64 -31.38
CA ASN A 295 -39.27 -17.35 -31.64
C ASN A 295 -40.39 -16.90 -30.68
N THR A 296 -41.62 -16.93 -31.18
CA THR A 296 -42.86 -16.34 -30.60
C THR A 296 -43.85 -17.47 -30.21
N PRO A 297 -44.76 -17.29 -29.24
CA PRO A 297 -45.32 -18.42 -28.48
C PRO A 297 -46.70 -18.93 -28.94
N THR A 298 -47.10 -20.09 -28.42
CA THR A 298 -48.48 -20.61 -28.44
C THR A 298 -48.86 -21.17 -27.06
N GLY A 299 -50.02 -20.77 -26.53
CA GLY A 299 -50.62 -21.34 -25.31
C GLY A 299 -51.28 -22.71 -25.55
N PRO A 300 -51.94 -23.29 -24.54
CA PRO A 300 -53.30 -22.82 -24.24
C PRO A 300 -53.65 -22.62 -22.75
N THR A 301 -54.82 -21.99 -22.55
CA THR A 301 -55.37 -21.49 -21.28
C THR A 301 -56.10 -22.57 -20.46
N PHE A 302 -55.95 -22.53 -19.13
CA PHE A 302 -57.00 -22.94 -18.18
C PHE A 302 -57.11 -21.99 -17.00
N THR A 303 -58.36 -21.69 -16.59
CA THR A 303 -58.73 -20.64 -15.63
C THR A 303 -58.98 -21.21 -14.24
N PRO A 304 -58.44 -20.61 -13.16
CA PRO A 304 -58.93 -20.81 -11.79
C PRO A 304 -59.77 -19.61 -11.31
N THR A 305 -61.00 -19.89 -10.88
CA THR A 305 -61.91 -18.93 -10.23
C THR A 305 -61.46 -18.57 -8.82
N ARG A 306 -61.69 -17.32 -8.39
CA ARG A 306 -61.32 -16.79 -7.07
C ARG A 306 -62.33 -17.15 -5.98
N THR A 307 -61.83 -17.58 -4.81
CA THR A 307 -62.48 -17.41 -3.49
C THR A 307 -61.39 -17.04 -2.47
N PRO A 308 -61.61 -16.08 -1.54
CA PRO A 308 -60.51 -15.45 -0.80
C PRO A 308 -60.25 -16.05 0.59
N THR A 309 -58.99 -16.02 1.02
CA THR A 309 -58.61 -16.18 2.44
C THR A 309 -57.69 -15.03 2.85
N ARG A 310 -58.01 -14.37 3.97
CA ARG A 310 -57.26 -13.22 4.51
C ARG A 310 -56.00 -13.67 5.25
N THR A 311 -54.92 -12.89 5.11
CA THR A 311 -54.03 -12.56 6.24
C THR A 311 -53.66 -11.07 6.11
N ASN A 312 -53.69 -10.33 7.22
CA ASN A 312 -53.55 -8.86 7.19
C ASN A 312 -52.08 -8.40 7.13
N THR A 313 -51.93 -7.19 6.58
CA THR A 313 -50.72 -6.42 6.24
C THR A 313 -49.91 -5.93 7.45
N PRO A 314 -48.59 -5.72 7.26
CA PRO A 314 -48.05 -4.36 7.46
C PRO A 314 -47.23 -3.79 6.31
N SER A 315 -47.35 -2.48 6.09
CA SER A 315 -46.43 -1.70 5.24
C SER A 315 -45.87 -0.48 5.97
N GLY A 316 -44.68 -0.04 5.54
CA GLY A 316 -44.08 1.24 5.90
C GLY A 316 -42.80 1.15 6.75
N PRO A 317 -41.97 2.21 6.73
CA PRO A 317 -42.05 3.37 5.85
C PRO A 317 -41.35 3.09 4.50
N THR A 318 -41.71 3.88 3.49
CA THR A 318 -40.92 3.99 2.26
C THR A 318 -39.49 4.37 2.64
N PHE A 319 -38.51 3.52 2.31
CA PHE A 319 -37.14 4.00 2.16
C PHE A 319 -37.16 4.96 0.97
N THR A 320 -37.31 6.25 1.26
CA THR A 320 -36.71 7.30 0.44
C THR A 320 -35.31 6.80 0.08
N PRO A 321 -34.93 6.69 -1.21
CA PRO A 321 -33.55 6.46 -1.53
C PRO A 321 -32.76 7.66 -1.00
N THR A 322 -32.17 7.52 0.19
CA THR A 322 -31.07 8.36 0.64
C THR A 322 -30.01 8.17 -0.41
N ARG A 323 -29.97 9.14 -1.32
CA ARG A 323 -29.24 9.13 -2.57
C ARG A 323 -27.93 8.33 -2.45
N THR A 324 -27.82 7.26 -3.23
CA THR A 324 -26.52 6.98 -3.86
C THR A 324 -26.03 8.32 -4.41
N PRO A 325 -24.81 8.79 -4.10
CA PRO A 325 -24.30 10.01 -4.68
C PRO A 325 -24.04 9.84 -6.19
N THR A 326 -25.13 9.90 -6.96
CA THR A 326 -25.16 10.45 -8.33
C THR A 326 -24.37 11.76 -8.31
N PRO A 327 -23.50 12.04 -9.30
CA PRO A 327 -22.36 12.94 -9.18
C PRO A 327 -22.62 14.20 -8.33
N GLY A 328 -22.17 14.11 -7.08
CA GLY A 328 -22.12 15.25 -6.19
C GLY A 328 -20.93 16.10 -6.59
N THR A 329 -21.23 17.24 -7.20
CA THR A 329 -20.42 18.47 -7.15
C THR A 329 -19.33 18.40 -6.08
N GLY A 330 -18.07 18.25 -6.50
CA GLY A 330 -16.95 18.45 -5.59
C GLY A 330 -17.09 19.82 -4.95
N ASN A 331 -16.84 19.91 -3.64
CA ASN A 331 -16.78 21.21 -2.94
C ASN A 331 -15.55 22.03 -3.37
N LEU A 332 -14.71 21.49 -4.26
CA LEU A 332 -13.73 22.24 -5.03
C LEU A 332 -14.02 22.12 -6.53
N LYS A 333 -13.63 23.15 -7.28
CA LYS A 333 -13.34 23.05 -8.71
C LYS A 333 -12.02 23.72 -9.08
N ILE A 334 -11.43 23.27 -10.18
CA ILE A 334 -10.32 23.94 -10.84
C ILE A 334 -10.84 24.71 -12.05
N GLN A 335 -10.44 25.96 -12.17
CA GLN A 335 -10.63 26.77 -13.38
C GLN A 335 -9.27 27.17 -13.94
N VAL A 336 -9.11 27.21 -15.27
CA VAL A 336 -7.87 27.63 -15.95
C VAL A 336 -8.13 28.84 -16.85
N MET A 337 -7.12 29.68 -17.01
CA MET A 337 -6.98 30.62 -18.12
C MET A 337 -5.53 30.68 -18.62
N SER A 338 -5.32 31.16 -19.84
CA SER A 338 -3.98 31.43 -20.38
C SER A 338 -3.22 32.43 -19.51
N GLY A 339 -1.95 32.14 -19.28
CA GLY A 339 -0.99 33.03 -18.61
C GLY A 339 -0.26 33.96 -19.58
N GLY A 340 -0.46 33.80 -20.90
CA GLY A 340 0.24 34.53 -21.94
C GLY A 340 0.82 33.58 -22.99
N THR A 341 2.11 33.26 -22.87
CA THR A 341 2.84 32.42 -23.83
C THR A 341 2.43 30.96 -23.74
N ASP A 342 1.98 30.39 -24.86
CA ASP A 342 1.71 28.95 -25.03
C ASP A 342 2.33 28.52 -26.37
N ASN A 343 3.50 27.88 -26.31
CA ASN A 343 4.32 27.56 -27.48
C ASN A 343 5.26 26.35 -27.22
N ASN A 344 6.18 26.09 -28.15
CA ASN A 344 7.14 24.98 -28.07
C ASN A 344 8.32 25.17 -27.09
N GLN A 345 8.27 26.19 -26.24
CA GLN A 345 9.24 26.40 -25.15
C GLN A 345 8.57 26.39 -23.78
N GLN A 346 7.30 26.80 -23.70
CA GLN A 346 6.54 26.85 -22.46
C GLN A 346 5.02 26.87 -22.68
N SER A 347 4.28 26.45 -21.67
CA SER A 347 2.85 26.73 -21.53
C SER A 347 2.62 27.50 -20.22
N ALA A 348 2.45 28.82 -20.32
CA ALA A 348 2.12 29.69 -19.21
C ALA A 348 0.61 29.70 -18.96
N PHE A 349 0.19 29.42 -17.73
CA PHE A 349 -1.22 29.34 -17.35
C PHE A 349 -1.47 29.85 -15.93
N ARG A 350 -2.73 30.18 -15.66
CA ARG A 350 -3.22 30.51 -14.33
C ARG A 350 -4.34 29.56 -14.01
N TYR A 351 -4.34 29.01 -12.81
CA TYR A 351 -5.48 28.25 -12.32
C TYR A 351 -6.01 28.80 -11.01
N ARG A 352 -7.30 28.58 -10.78
CA ARG A 352 -7.98 28.87 -9.51
C ARG A 352 -8.49 27.60 -8.89
N VAL A 353 -8.15 27.41 -7.62
CA VAL A 353 -8.82 26.48 -6.72
C VAL A 353 -10.01 27.22 -6.14
N GLN A 354 -11.24 26.89 -6.53
CA GLN A 354 -12.44 27.52 -6.00
C GLN A 354 -13.20 26.56 -5.10
N ASN A 355 -13.53 27.00 -3.88
CA ASN A 355 -14.42 26.29 -2.97
C ASN A 355 -15.88 26.60 -3.33
N THR A 356 -16.55 25.61 -3.90
CA THR A 356 -17.96 25.62 -4.31
C THR A 356 -18.88 25.09 -3.21
N GLY A 357 -18.33 24.60 -2.10
CA GLY A 357 -19.06 24.08 -0.95
C GLY A 357 -19.50 25.16 0.04
N ALA A 358 -20.33 24.76 1.01
CA ALA A 358 -20.87 25.62 2.07
C ALA A 358 -19.97 25.69 3.33
N SER A 359 -18.76 25.16 3.29
CA SER A 359 -17.83 25.13 4.43
C SER A 359 -16.40 25.31 3.96
N ALA A 360 -15.52 25.82 4.83
CA ALA A 360 -14.12 25.98 4.50
C ALA A 360 -13.41 24.63 4.31
N LEU A 361 -12.38 24.60 3.46
CA LEU A 361 -11.63 23.40 3.09
C LEU A 361 -10.13 23.60 3.29
N SER A 362 -9.44 22.57 3.77
CA SER A 362 -7.98 22.54 3.95
C SER A 362 -7.41 21.20 3.48
N ASN A 363 -6.09 21.02 3.58
CA ASN A 363 -5.36 19.85 3.07
C ASN A 363 -5.58 19.65 1.56
N ILE A 364 -5.58 20.77 0.82
CA ILE A 364 -5.85 20.80 -0.61
C ILE A 364 -4.55 20.52 -1.38
N THR A 365 -4.62 19.63 -2.36
CA THR A 365 -3.55 19.47 -3.36
C THR A 365 -4.11 19.46 -4.78
N VAL A 366 -3.28 19.87 -5.75
CA VAL A 366 -3.59 19.91 -7.18
C VAL A 366 -2.46 19.23 -7.93
N ARG A 367 -2.76 18.44 -8.97
CA ARG A 367 -1.74 17.78 -9.81
C ARG A 367 -1.81 18.23 -11.26
N ILE A 368 -0.65 18.58 -11.83
CA ILE A 368 -0.48 18.99 -13.22
C ILE A 368 0.21 17.84 -13.95
N TYR A 369 -0.54 17.08 -14.77
CA TYR A 369 -0.06 15.89 -15.48
C TYR A 369 0.43 16.22 -16.89
N PHE A 370 1.71 15.94 -17.16
CA PHE A 370 2.41 16.28 -18.41
C PHE A 370 3.11 15.05 -19.01
N THR A 371 3.48 15.11 -20.28
CA THR A 371 4.17 14.04 -21.02
C THR A 371 5.60 14.48 -21.38
N THR A 372 6.59 13.58 -21.28
CA THR A 372 7.96 13.91 -21.70
C THR A 372 8.09 13.90 -23.22
N ASP A 373 8.47 15.04 -23.80
CA ASP A 373 8.72 15.23 -25.22
C ASP A 373 10.06 14.67 -25.70
N GLY A 374 10.04 13.90 -26.80
CA GLY A 374 11.23 13.44 -27.52
C GLY A 374 12.22 12.71 -26.63
N SER A 375 13.40 13.31 -26.42
CA SER A 375 14.46 12.79 -25.55
C SER A 375 14.66 13.60 -24.27
N ASN A 376 13.76 14.55 -23.97
CA ASN A 376 13.85 15.37 -22.76
C ASN A 376 13.57 14.50 -21.53
N ALA A 377 14.54 14.38 -20.62
CA ALA A 377 14.32 13.71 -19.33
C ALA A 377 13.28 14.48 -18.50
N ALA A 378 12.45 13.77 -17.73
CA ALA A 378 11.42 14.39 -16.88
C ALA A 378 12.01 15.42 -15.89
N SER A 379 13.21 15.16 -15.35
CA SER A 379 13.95 16.10 -14.48
C SER A 379 14.38 17.41 -15.17
N GLY A 380 14.26 17.49 -16.49
CA GLY A 380 14.44 18.72 -17.26
C GLY A 380 13.21 19.64 -17.24
N TYR A 381 12.04 19.16 -16.81
CA TYR A 381 10.82 19.97 -16.73
C TYR A 381 10.75 20.73 -15.41
N LEU A 382 10.17 21.92 -15.45
CA LEU A 382 9.90 22.78 -14.30
C LEU A 382 8.47 23.32 -14.41
N LEU A 383 7.72 23.25 -13.30
CA LEU A 383 6.49 24.02 -13.12
C LEU A 383 6.85 25.28 -12.32
N GLU A 384 7.23 26.36 -12.99
CA GLU A 384 7.76 27.56 -12.34
C GLU A 384 6.63 28.37 -11.68
N LYS A 385 6.79 28.70 -10.39
CA LYS A 385 5.79 29.43 -9.59
C LYS A 385 6.02 30.94 -9.71
N TYR A 386 5.10 31.67 -10.35
CA TYR A 386 5.16 33.14 -10.44
C TYR A 386 4.30 33.84 -9.37
N TYR A 387 3.13 33.29 -9.04
CA TYR A 387 2.24 33.87 -8.04
C TYR A 387 1.38 32.80 -7.37
N ASP A 388 1.00 33.05 -6.11
CA ASP A 388 0.16 32.19 -5.29
C ASP A 388 -0.59 33.03 -4.26
N GLN A 389 -1.90 33.13 -4.43
CA GLN A 389 -2.79 33.91 -3.58
C GLN A 389 -2.96 33.32 -2.17
N SER A 390 -2.66 32.03 -1.97
CA SER A 390 -2.71 31.41 -0.64
C SER A 390 -1.51 31.79 0.24
N GLY A 391 -0.39 32.19 -0.38
CA GLY A 391 0.88 32.46 0.27
C GLY A 391 1.62 31.22 0.82
N VAL A 392 1.04 30.02 0.70
CA VAL A 392 1.55 28.79 1.34
C VAL A 392 1.84 27.63 0.38
N ALA A 393 1.51 27.77 -0.91
CA ALA A 393 1.55 26.66 -1.84
C ALA A 393 2.99 26.19 -2.08
N THR A 394 3.26 24.95 -1.69
CA THR A 394 4.53 24.25 -1.93
C THR A 394 4.44 23.41 -3.21
N LEU A 395 5.58 23.18 -3.86
CA LEU A 395 5.67 22.44 -5.11
C LEU A 395 6.54 21.18 -4.91
N SER A 396 6.14 20.06 -5.48
CA SER A 396 6.97 18.86 -5.59
C SER A 396 6.78 18.15 -6.93
N GLY A 397 7.77 17.34 -7.31
CA GLY A 397 7.83 16.67 -8.60
C GLY A 397 9.03 17.13 -9.44
N PRO A 398 9.14 16.68 -10.70
CA PRO A 398 8.17 15.83 -11.38
C PRO A 398 8.21 14.39 -10.89
N THR A 399 7.04 13.83 -10.58
CA THR A 399 6.85 12.43 -10.14
C THR A 399 6.27 11.62 -11.29
N GLN A 400 6.77 10.41 -11.53
CA GLN A 400 6.25 9.56 -12.61
C GLN A 400 4.84 9.07 -12.27
N PHE A 401 3.92 9.16 -13.22
CA PHE A 401 2.59 8.55 -13.12
C PHE A 401 2.58 7.19 -13.80
N SER A 402 2.89 7.15 -15.10
CA SER A 402 2.96 5.93 -15.90
C SER A 402 3.65 6.23 -17.24
N GLY A 403 4.54 5.35 -17.69
CA GLY A 403 5.24 5.52 -18.98
C GLY A 403 5.98 6.85 -19.08
N THR A 404 5.69 7.62 -20.13
CA THR A 404 6.21 8.98 -20.35
C THR A 404 5.39 10.08 -19.67
N THR A 405 4.33 9.75 -18.93
CA THR A 405 3.49 10.71 -18.21
C THR A 405 3.97 10.89 -16.76
N TYR A 406 4.16 12.14 -16.38
CA TYR A 406 4.64 12.61 -15.08
C TYR A 406 3.67 13.67 -14.53
N TYR A 407 3.85 14.08 -13.27
CA TYR A 407 3.12 15.20 -12.70
C TYR A 407 3.91 16.01 -11.69
N PHE A 408 3.54 17.28 -11.58
CA PHE A 408 3.86 18.12 -10.43
C PHE A 408 2.69 18.14 -9.45
N THR A 409 2.98 18.22 -8.15
CA THR A 409 1.97 18.44 -7.10
C THR A 409 2.15 19.83 -6.50
N VAL A 410 1.08 20.63 -6.53
CA VAL A 410 0.99 21.86 -5.75
C VAL A 410 0.19 21.55 -4.47
N ASN A 411 0.78 21.79 -3.31
CA ASN A 411 0.21 21.46 -2.00
C ASN A 411 0.03 22.72 -1.15
N TYR A 412 -1.23 22.99 -0.77
CA TYR A 412 -1.65 24.14 0.02
C TYR A 412 -1.62 23.87 1.54
N GLY A 413 -1.28 22.63 1.95
CA GLY A 413 -1.17 22.25 3.35
C GLY A 413 -2.45 22.48 4.14
N THR A 414 -2.30 22.88 5.41
CA THR A 414 -3.42 23.11 6.34
C THR A 414 -4.15 24.44 6.14
N ALA A 415 -3.77 25.26 5.16
CA ALA A 415 -4.45 26.53 4.91
C ALA A 415 -5.93 26.31 4.57
N SER A 416 -6.77 27.21 5.09
CA SER A 416 -8.22 27.11 5.01
C SER A 416 -8.77 28.02 3.91
N LEU A 417 -9.31 27.43 2.85
CA LEU A 417 -10.01 28.11 1.76
C LEU A 417 -11.49 28.26 2.15
N PRO A 418 -11.99 29.48 2.44
CA PRO A 418 -13.36 29.67 2.90
C PRO A 418 -14.41 29.29 1.85
N ALA A 419 -15.63 29.01 2.30
CA ALA A 419 -16.78 28.73 1.42
C ALA A 419 -16.98 29.87 0.39
N GLY A 420 -17.17 29.51 -0.88
CA GLY A 420 -17.37 30.46 -1.99
C GLY A 420 -16.11 31.20 -2.47
N GLN A 421 -14.97 31.07 -1.78
CA GLN A 421 -13.73 31.76 -2.14
C GLN A 421 -12.86 30.96 -3.11
N SER A 422 -11.84 31.60 -3.68
CA SER A 422 -10.83 30.94 -4.51
C SER A 422 -9.42 31.44 -4.21
N TRP A 423 -8.42 30.57 -4.41
CA TRP A 423 -7.03 30.99 -4.56
C TRP A 423 -6.56 30.84 -6.00
N GLU A 424 -5.94 31.90 -6.52
CA GLU A 424 -5.24 31.91 -7.81
C GLU A 424 -3.78 31.48 -7.66
N TYR A 425 -3.31 30.66 -8.60
CA TYR A 425 -1.92 30.25 -8.76
C TYR A 425 -1.50 30.51 -10.21
N GLN A 426 -0.39 31.21 -10.43
CA GLN A 426 0.13 31.56 -11.75
C GLN A 426 1.48 30.88 -11.97
N THR A 427 1.64 30.22 -13.10
CA THR A 427 2.76 29.31 -13.35
C THR A 427 3.03 29.13 -14.83
N SER A 428 4.20 28.56 -15.15
CA SER A 428 4.50 28.06 -16.49
C SER A 428 5.10 26.67 -16.39
N LEU A 429 4.66 25.76 -17.26
CA LEU A 429 5.32 24.47 -17.46
C LEU A 429 6.26 24.61 -18.65
N HIS A 430 7.54 24.32 -18.43
CA HIS A 430 8.58 24.46 -19.45
C HIS A 430 9.78 23.57 -19.15
N LEU A 431 10.74 23.52 -20.06
CA LEU A 431 12.06 22.94 -19.80
C LEU A 431 12.95 23.96 -19.07
N ASN A 432 13.77 23.50 -18.12
CA ASN A 432 14.76 24.30 -17.40
C ASN A 432 15.77 25.02 -18.32
N SER A 433 15.99 24.47 -19.51
CA SER A 433 16.85 25.01 -20.57
C SER A 433 16.15 26.02 -21.48
N TRP A 434 14.84 26.21 -21.33
CA TRP A 434 13.96 26.92 -22.27
C TRP A 434 14.06 26.39 -23.72
N GLY A 435 14.41 25.12 -23.88
CA GLY A 435 14.57 24.46 -25.17
C GLY A 435 13.27 24.40 -25.98
N SER A 436 13.39 24.56 -27.30
CA SER A 436 12.28 24.52 -28.27
C SER A 436 11.71 23.12 -28.54
N THR A 437 12.08 22.14 -27.72
CA THR A 437 11.64 20.74 -27.76
C THR A 437 10.51 20.44 -26.78
N TYR A 438 10.02 21.44 -26.03
CA TYR A 438 8.83 21.33 -25.19
C TYR A 438 7.54 21.29 -26.04
N SER A 439 6.52 20.55 -25.60
CA SER A 439 5.18 20.62 -26.15
C SER A 439 4.11 20.45 -25.07
N GLY A 440 3.32 21.49 -24.82
CA GLY A 440 2.11 21.35 -24.00
C GLY A 440 1.01 20.52 -24.68
N THR A 441 1.07 20.34 -26.01
CA THR A 441 -0.06 19.79 -26.80
C THR A 441 -0.33 18.29 -26.61
N ASN A 442 0.58 17.57 -25.96
CA ASN A 442 0.43 16.17 -25.57
C ASN A 442 0.27 16.00 -24.04
N ASP A 443 0.19 17.11 -23.30
CA ASP A 443 0.00 17.10 -21.86
C ASP A 443 -1.46 16.85 -21.51
N TRP A 444 -1.70 15.95 -20.57
CA TRP A 444 -3.05 15.69 -20.08
C TRP A 444 -3.70 16.96 -19.51
N TRP A 445 -2.94 17.75 -18.74
CA TRP A 445 -3.45 18.98 -18.13
C TRP A 445 -3.85 20.03 -19.18
N HIS A 446 -3.16 20.11 -20.31
CA HIS A 446 -3.42 21.10 -21.37
C HIS A 446 -4.62 20.68 -22.24
N GLY A 447 -4.73 19.38 -22.51
CA GLY A 447 -5.79 18.83 -23.36
C GLY A 447 -5.56 19.16 -24.84
N THR A 448 -6.63 19.16 -25.64
CA THR A 448 -6.54 19.41 -27.09
C THR A 448 -7.16 20.75 -27.45
N GLY A 449 -6.39 21.85 -27.36
CA GLY A 449 -6.85 23.17 -27.79
C GLY A 449 -5.96 24.32 -27.32
N THR A 450 -6.38 25.55 -27.63
CA THR A 450 -5.76 26.76 -27.09
C THR A 450 -6.27 27.03 -25.67
N LEU A 451 -5.38 27.39 -24.74
CA LEU A 451 -5.77 27.78 -23.38
C LEU A 451 -6.77 28.96 -23.39
N PRO A 452 -7.83 28.94 -22.56
CA PRO A 452 -8.92 29.90 -22.67
C PRO A 452 -8.50 31.29 -22.18
N ALA A 453 -9.01 32.35 -22.84
CA ALA A 453 -8.71 33.74 -22.50
C ALA A 453 -9.34 34.22 -21.17
N SER A 454 -10.21 33.41 -20.55
CA SER A 454 -10.88 33.68 -19.28
C SER A 454 -11.08 32.39 -18.48
N TYR A 455 -11.24 32.52 -17.15
CA TYR A 455 -11.37 31.38 -16.25
C TYR A 455 -12.51 30.45 -16.63
N SER A 456 -12.15 29.25 -17.09
CA SER A 456 -13.06 28.20 -17.54
C SER A 456 -12.83 26.95 -16.71
N ASP A 457 -13.90 26.24 -16.35
CA ASP A 457 -13.84 25.01 -15.54
C ASP A 457 -13.01 23.94 -16.27
N TRP A 458 -12.01 23.38 -15.59
CA TRP A 458 -10.96 22.59 -16.23
C TRP A 458 -10.85 21.21 -15.58
N THR A 459 -11.24 20.17 -16.31
CA THR A 459 -11.45 18.83 -15.75
C THR A 459 -10.24 17.91 -15.83
N THR A 460 -9.20 18.24 -16.60
CA THR A 460 -7.96 17.45 -16.70
C THR A 460 -6.87 17.85 -15.70
N ILE A 461 -7.12 18.88 -14.87
CA ILE A 461 -6.34 19.16 -13.67
C ILE A 461 -7.14 18.67 -12.46
N PRO A 462 -6.80 17.51 -11.88
CA PRO A 462 -7.48 16.99 -10.71
C PRO A 462 -7.03 17.66 -9.41
N ALA A 463 -7.97 17.79 -8.48
CA ALA A 463 -7.74 18.34 -7.15
C ALA A 463 -8.25 17.40 -6.04
N TYR A 464 -7.58 17.44 -4.90
CA TYR A 464 -7.75 16.52 -3.79
C TYR A 464 -7.93 17.29 -2.47
N VAL A 465 -8.71 16.73 -1.55
CA VAL A 465 -8.86 17.19 -0.16
C VAL A 465 -8.48 16.04 0.75
N SER A 466 -7.50 16.23 1.63
CA SER A 466 -6.98 15.18 2.53
C SER A 466 -6.64 13.86 1.80
N GLY A 467 -6.12 13.96 0.57
CA GLY A 467 -5.75 12.82 -0.28
C GLY A 467 -6.87 12.25 -1.17
N GLY A 468 -8.15 12.52 -0.87
CA GLY A 468 -9.27 12.07 -1.71
C GLY A 468 -9.51 13.00 -2.91
N ARG A 469 -9.63 12.46 -4.13
CA ARG A 469 -9.89 13.24 -5.35
C ARG A 469 -11.33 13.78 -5.33
N VAL A 470 -11.48 15.10 -5.39
CA VAL A 470 -12.79 15.79 -5.34
C VAL A 470 -13.15 16.53 -6.63
N TRP A 471 -12.16 16.79 -7.49
CA TRP A 471 -12.37 17.41 -8.80
C TRP A 471 -11.49 16.76 -9.87
N GLY A 472 -11.95 16.80 -11.11
CA GLY A 472 -11.19 16.43 -12.31
C GLY A 472 -10.89 14.94 -12.47
N SER A 473 -10.12 14.65 -13.51
CA SER A 473 -9.71 13.31 -13.95
C SER A 473 -8.19 13.22 -14.11
N GLU A 474 -7.68 12.01 -13.89
CA GLU A 474 -6.28 11.65 -14.11
C GLU A 474 -6.12 10.93 -15.46
N PRO A 475 -4.91 10.92 -16.04
CA PRO A 475 -4.66 10.22 -17.31
C PRO A 475 -5.10 8.74 -17.24
N GLY A 476 -5.85 8.29 -18.24
CA GLY A 476 -6.34 6.90 -18.31
C GLY A 476 -7.61 6.59 -17.51
N GLY A 477 -8.23 7.56 -16.83
CA GLY A 477 -9.52 7.38 -16.17
C GLY A 477 -10.73 7.48 -17.12
N THR A 478 -11.76 6.65 -16.92
CA THR A 478 -13.06 6.80 -17.60
C THR A 478 -13.84 8.02 -17.09
N PRO A 479 -14.54 8.79 -17.94
CA PRO A 479 -15.36 9.91 -17.50
C PRO A 479 -16.56 9.48 -16.65
N LEU A 480 -16.93 10.30 -15.67
CA LEU A 480 -18.12 10.09 -14.83
C LEU A 480 -19.40 10.52 -15.59
N PRO A 481 -20.48 9.71 -15.62
CA PRO A 481 -21.67 10.02 -16.42
C PRO A 481 -22.48 11.19 -15.83
N THR A 482 -22.83 12.16 -16.67
CA THR A 482 -23.66 13.31 -16.31
C THR A 482 -25.15 12.99 -16.43
N PHE A 483 -25.94 13.24 -15.37
CA PHE A 483 -27.40 13.06 -15.39
C PHE A 483 -28.13 14.33 -14.94
N THR A 484 -28.98 14.86 -15.83
CA THR A 484 -29.88 16.00 -15.58
C THR A 484 -31.18 15.53 -14.91
N PRO A 485 -31.52 16.00 -13.69
CA PRO A 485 -32.73 15.53 -13.00
C PRO A 485 -33.97 16.38 -13.31
N THR A 486 -35.08 15.72 -13.64
CA THR A 486 -36.45 16.28 -13.60
C THR A 486 -37.28 15.51 -12.56
N ARG A 487 -38.22 16.17 -11.87
CA ARG A 487 -38.80 15.71 -10.57
C ARG A 487 -40.33 15.73 -10.57
N THR A 488 -41.00 14.74 -9.95
CA THR A 488 -42.44 14.77 -9.54
C THR A 488 -42.68 13.76 -8.38
N ASN A 489 -43.79 13.86 -7.62
CA ASN A 489 -43.92 13.44 -6.20
C ASN A 489 -44.80 12.17 -5.86
N THR A 490 -44.79 11.76 -4.58
CA THR A 490 -45.36 10.57 -3.84
C THR A 490 -46.86 10.62 -3.43
N PRO A 491 -47.53 9.52 -2.92
CA PRO A 491 -47.63 9.05 -1.48
C PRO A 491 -47.83 7.49 -1.27
N GLN A 492 -48.37 6.84 -0.19
CA GLN A 492 -47.99 6.73 1.27
C GLN A 492 -48.77 5.64 2.14
N GLY A 493 -48.11 4.63 2.76
CA GLY A 493 -48.48 3.84 4.01
C GLY A 493 -49.63 2.77 4.01
N PRO A 494 -49.98 1.98 5.11
CA PRO A 494 -49.40 1.71 6.48
C PRO A 494 -49.46 0.17 6.96
N THR A 495 -49.63 -0.25 8.24
CA THR A 495 -48.62 -0.83 9.23
C THR A 495 -49.17 -2.09 10.02
N ASN A 496 -48.41 -2.76 10.96
CA ASN A 496 -48.76 -3.80 12.03
C ASN A 496 -48.22 -5.31 12.08
N THR A 497 -47.88 -5.81 13.30
CA THR A 497 -47.22 -7.13 13.62
C THR A 497 -47.54 -7.61 15.08
N PRO A 498 -47.04 -8.74 15.69
CA PRO A 498 -46.41 -10.04 15.27
C PRO A 498 -46.94 -11.32 16.05
N THR A 499 -46.25 -12.51 16.02
CA THR A 499 -45.89 -13.41 17.21
C THR A 499 -45.99 -14.98 17.07
N ARG A 500 -44.82 -15.67 17.15
CA ARG A 500 -44.35 -17.01 17.73
C ARG A 500 -45.11 -18.38 17.72
N THR A 501 -44.38 -19.43 17.24
CA THR A 501 -43.93 -20.74 17.90
C THR A 501 -44.99 -21.83 18.27
N PRO A 502 -44.81 -23.19 18.05
CA PRO A 502 -43.63 -24.04 18.38
C PRO A 502 -43.21 -25.20 17.41
N THR A 503 -42.12 -25.92 17.78
CA THR A 503 -41.39 -27.00 17.06
C THR A 503 -41.83 -28.43 17.44
N PRO A 504 -41.75 -29.41 16.53
CA PRO A 504 -40.75 -30.52 16.63
C PRO A 504 -40.15 -30.93 15.24
N GLY A 505 -39.14 -31.82 15.10
CA GLY A 505 -38.23 -32.43 16.08
C GLY A 505 -37.52 -33.71 15.57
N GLY A 506 -36.18 -33.68 15.40
CA GLY A 506 -35.30 -34.83 15.07
C GLY A 506 -35.04 -35.10 13.56
N PRO A 507 -34.04 -35.93 13.17
CA PRO A 507 -32.94 -36.50 13.95
C PRO A 507 -31.57 -35.84 13.66
N THR A 508 -30.60 -36.12 14.52
CA THR A 508 -29.24 -35.52 14.49
C THR A 508 -28.36 -36.12 13.39
N ASN A 509 -28.08 -35.35 12.33
CA ASN A 509 -26.94 -35.56 11.45
C ASN A 509 -25.96 -34.40 11.63
N THR A 510 -24.85 -34.63 12.34
CA THR A 510 -23.75 -33.66 12.47
C THR A 510 -23.08 -33.51 11.10
N PRO A 511 -23.22 -32.38 10.39
CA PRO A 511 -22.49 -32.17 9.15
C PRO A 511 -21.12 -31.63 9.56
N THR A 512 -20.07 -32.43 9.40
CA THR A 512 -18.69 -31.97 9.47
C THR A 512 -18.44 -30.97 8.33
N ARG A 513 -18.86 -29.72 8.53
CA ARG A 513 -18.61 -28.62 7.61
C ARG A 513 -17.13 -28.27 7.69
N THR A 514 -16.34 -28.78 6.75
CA THR A 514 -15.06 -28.18 6.40
C THR A 514 -15.28 -26.68 6.17
N PRO A 515 -14.53 -25.78 6.82
CA PRO A 515 -14.73 -24.34 6.65
C PRO A 515 -14.42 -23.93 5.20
N THR A 516 -15.45 -23.73 4.40
CA THR A 516 -15.34 -22.98 3.15
C THR A 516 -15.26 -21.51 3.52
N ASN A 517 -14.15 -20.84 3.21
CA ASN A 517 -14.08 -19.39 3.30
C ASN A 517 -15.29 -18.77 2.58
N PRO A 518 -15.90 -17.69 3.12
CA PRO A 518 -16.92 -16.96 2.38
C PRO A 518 -16.34 -16.49 1.03
N PRO A 519 -17.17 -16.35 -0.02
CA PRO A 519 -16.70 -15.85 -1.31
C PRO A 519 -15.95 -14.52 -1.14
N PRO A 520 -14.84 -14.28 -1.88
CA PRO A 520 -14.13 -13.01 -1.81
C PRO A 520 -15.09 -11.84 -2.05
N GLY A 521 -15.34 -11.05 -1.00
CA GLY A 521 -16.09 -9.81 -1.12
C GLY A 521 -15.30 -8.78 -1.92
N THR A 522 -16.01 -7.87 -2.60
CA THR A 522 -15.38 -6.70 -3.19
C THR A 522 -14.79 -5.83 -2.09
N HIS A 523 -13.49 -5.60 -2.13
CA HIS A 523 -12.78 -4.78 -1.15
C HIS A 523 -13.22 -3.31 -1.21
N LEU A 524 -13.14 -2.62 -0.08
CA LEU A 524 -13.44 -1.20 0.07
C LEU A 524 -12.16 -0.48 0.49
N ASP A 525 -11.80 0.64 -0.17
CA ASP A 525 -10.54 1.38 0.06
C ASP A 525 -10.28 1.74 1.53
N ASN A 526 -11.36 1.84 2.31
CA ASN A 526 -11.32 1.74 3.77
C ASN A 526 -12.19 0.53 4.17
N PRO A 527 -11.64 -0.49 4.86
CA PRO A 527 -12.38 -1.70 5.24
C PRO A 527 -13.50 -1.45 6.25
N PHE A 528 -13.55 -0.25 6.83
CA PHE A 528 -14.61 0.22 7.71
C PHE A 528 -15.70 1.05 7.00
N VAL A 529 -15.67 1.16 5.66
CA VAL A 529 -16.77 1.77 4.90
C VAL A 529 -18.04 0.91 5.06
N GLY A 530 -19.09 1.51 5.61
CA GLY A 530 -20.31 0.77 5.99
C GLY A 530 -20.19 -0.01 7.30
N ALA A 531 -19.08 0.14 8.05
CA ALA A 531 -18.96 -0.43 9.38
C ALA A 531 -19.73 0.41 10.41
N THR A 532 -20.73 -0.22 11.03
CA THR A 532 -21.38 0.22 12.26
C THR A 532 -20.64 -0.46 13.41
N PHE A 533 -19.74 0.28 14.06
CA PHE A 533 -18.97 -0.24 15.19
C PHE A 533 -19.83 -0.40 16.46
N TYR A 534 -19.56 -1.47 17.20
CA TYR A 534 -20.06 -1.66 18.55
C TYR A 534 -19.66 -0.48 19.44
N ARG A 535 -20.66 0.11 20.10
CA ARG A 535 -20.49 1.14 21.12
C ARG A 535 -20.52 0.46 22.48
N ASN A 536 -19.38 0.40 23.16
CA ASN A 536 -19.28 -0.23 24.47
C ASN A 536 -20.30 0.37 25.45
N VAL A 537 -21.23 -0.45 25.93
CA VAL A 537 -22.35 -0.01 26.77
C VAL A 537 -21.90 0.32 28.19
N ASP A 538 -20.81 -0.26 28.69
CA ASP A 538 -20.27 0.04 30.03
C ASP A 538 -19.47 1.35 30.02
N TYR A 539 -18.77 1.61 28.91
CA TYR A 539 -18.21 2.93 28.62
C TYR A 539 -19.33 3.98 28.53
N THR A 540 -20.39 3.69 27.79
CA THR A 540 -21.58 4.55 27.67
C THR A 540 -22.21 4.83 29.04
N ALA A 541 -22.35 3.81 29.90
CA ALA A 541 -22.85 3.97 31.25
C ALA A 541 -21.92 4.83 32.12
N SER A 542 -20.61 4.58 32.07
CA SER A 542 -19.59 5.34 32.81
C SER A 542 -19.55 6.82 32.41
N VAL A 543 -19.61 7.14 31.12
CA VAL A 543 -19.67 8.54 30.64
C VAL A 543 -20.96 9.22 31.10
N ASN A 544 -22.10 8.53 31.07
CA ASN A 544 -23.36 9.08 31.57
C ASN A 544 -23.34 9.29 33.09
N ALA A 545 -22.74 8.38 33.86
CA ALA A 545 -22.54 8.54 35.30
C ALA A 545 -21.64 9.74 35.63
N ALA A 546 -20.50 9.87 34.94
CA ALA A 546 -19.60 11.01 35.10
C ALA A 546 -20.28 12.34 34.72
N ALA A 547 -21.06 12.37 33.63
CA ALA A 547 -21.83 13.54 33.24
C ALA A 547 -22.94 13.89 34.26
N ASN A 548 -23.56 12.90 34.90
CA ASN A 548 -24.54 13.14 35.97
C ASN A 548 -23.89 13.76 37.21
N LEU A 549 -22.66 13.36 37.56
CA LEU A 549 -21.89 13.95 38.66
C LEU A 549 -21.44 15.39 38.37
N GLN A 550 -21.07 15.70 37.12
CA GLN A 550 -20.59 17.03 36.75
C GLN A 550 -21.71 18.08 36.68
N GLY A 551 -22.88 17.72 36.14
CA GLY A 551 -23.99 18.65 35.94
C GLY A 551 -23.69 19.86 35.03
N GLY A 552 -24.52 20.90 35.16
CA GLY A 552 -24.35 22.17 34.44
C GLY A 552 -24.34 22.06 32.91
N THR A 553 -23.70 23.04 32.26
CA THR A 553 -23.54 23.11 30.79
C THR A 553 -22.52 22.10 30.24
N LEU A 554 -21.63 21.56 31.08
CA LEU A 554 -20.62 20.58 30.67
C LEU A 554 -21.19 19.16 30.56
N ALA A 555 -22.16 18.78 31.39
CA ALA A 555 -22.76 17.44 31.34
C ALA A 555 -23.37 17.04 29.98
N PRO A 556 -24.12 17.91 29.25
CA PRO A 556 -24.56 17.61 27.88
C PRO A 556 -23.39 17.38 26.91
N LEU A 557 -22.29 18.12 27.05
CA LEU A 557 -21.10 17.98 26.20
C LEU A 557 -20.37 16.66 26.49
N MET A 558 -20.22 16.29 27.76
CA MET A 558 -19.64 14.99 28.15
C MET A 558 -20.43 13.81 27.58
N ARG A 559 -21.77 13.88 27.55
CA ARG A 559 -22.61 12.84 26.94
C ARG A 559 -22.47 12.74 25.42
N GLN A 560 -21.88 13.73 24.73
CA GLN A 560 -21.56 13.58 23.31
C GLN A 560 -20.49 12.51 23.09
N VAL A 561 -19.51 12.39 24.01
CA VAL A 561 -18.41 11.42 23.88
C VAL A 561 -18.93 9.97 23.93
N ALA A 562 -20.00 9.72 24.70
CA ALA A 562 -20.70 8.43 24.72
C ALA A 562 -21.31 8.02 23.36
N ASN A 563 -21.33 8.88 22.34
CA ASN A 563 -21.78 8.50 21.00
C ASN A 563 -20.69 7.90 20.11
N TYR A 564 -19.43 7.94 20.53
CA TYR A 564 -18.31 7.38 19.78
C TYR A 564 -17.99 5.96 20.26
N PRO A 565 -17.73 5.02 19.35
CA PRO A 565 -17.31 3.67 19.72
C PRO A 565 -15.91 3.70 20.34
N THR A 566 -15.72 2.93 21.41
CA THR A 566 -14.44 2.67 22.05
C THR A 566 -14.15 1.19 22.03
N PHE A 567 -12.87 0.80 22.07
CA PHE A 567 -12.50 -0.61 22.04
C PHE A 567 -12.75 -1.28 23.39
N VAL A 568 -13.07 -2.57 23.37
CA VAL A 568 -13.23 -3.40 24.57
C VAL A 568 -11.85 -3.87 25.01
N TRP A 569 -11.46 -3.54 26.24
CA TRP A 569 -10.18 -3.96 26.81
C TRP A 569 -10.30 -5.35 27.42
N LEU A 570 -9.44 -6.27 26.98
CA LEU A 570 -9.27 -7.63 27.48
C LEU A 570 -7.85 -7.78 28.02
N ASP A 571 -7.56 -6.99 29.04
CA ASP A 571 -6.29 -6.90 29.78
C ASP A 571 -6.14 -7.98 30.86
N SER A 572 -7.10 -8.91 30.95
CA SER A 572 -7.04 -10.06 31.85
C SER A 572 -7.99 -11.20 31.44
N ILE A 573 -7.73 -12.41 31.92
CA ILE A 573 -8.68 -13.53 31.86
C ILE A 573 -9.99 -13.21 32.60
N ALA A 574 -9.98 -12.25 33.55
CA ALA A 574 -11.19 -11.77 34.20
C ALA A 574 -12.04 -10.89 33.27
N ALA A 575 -11.42 -10.05 32.44
CA ALA A 575 -12.12 -9.27 31.40
C ALA A 575 -12.78 -10.17 30.35
N VAL A 576 -12.08 -11.23 29.92
CA VAL A 576 -12.64 -12.24 28.99
C VAL A 576 -13.89 -12.89 29.59
N ASN A 577 -13.86 -13.24 30.88
CA ASN A 577 -14.93 -13.96 31.58
C ASN A 577 -16.01 -13.06 32.22
N GLY A 578 -15.80 -11.74 32.34
CA GLY A 578 -16.71 -10.84 33.05
C GLY A 578 -16.70 -11.06 34.57
N THR A 579 -15.50 -11.23 35.16
CA THR A 579 -15.30 -11.45 36.60
C THR A 579 -14.41 -10.36 37.20
N ASN A 580 -14.06 -10.40 38.50
CA ASN A 580 -13.17 -9.44 39.18
C ASN A 580 -13.38 -7.94 38.85
N GLY A 581 -14.64 -7.50 38.74
CA GLY A 581 -14.99 -6.09 38.52
C GLY A 581 -15.27 -5.70 37.06
N TYR A 582 -15.00 -6.57 36.09
CA TYR A 582 -15.46 -6.36 34.71
C TYR A 582 -16.97 -6.63 34.63
N PRO A 583 -17.81 -5.64 34.28
CA PRO A 583 -19.27 -5.76 34.32
C PRO A 583 -19.84 -6.68 33.23
N ARG A 584 -19.03 -7.11 32.26
CA ARG A 584 -19.41 -8.04 31.21
C ARG A 584 -18.21 -8.83 30.70
N SER A 585 -18.49 -10.03 30.20
CA SER A 585 -17.55 -10.89 29.50
C SER A 585 -17.38 -10.46 28.04
N LEU A 586 -16.35 -10.97 27.36
CA LEU A 586 -16.21 -10.85 25.91
C LEU A 586 -17.47 -11.35 25.18
N ALA A 587 -18.01 -12.51 25.60
CA ALA A 587 -19.25 -13.05 25.01
C ALA A 587 -20.41 -12.06 25.13
N GLY A 588 -20.61 -11.45 26.30
CA GLY A 588 -21.66 -10.45 26.47
C GLY A 588 -21.40 -9.14 25.69
N HIS A 589 -20.14 -8.74 25.46
CA HIS A 589 -19.85 -7.61 24.57
C HIS A 589 -20.22 -7.92 23.12
N LEU A 590 -20.01 -9.16 22.66
CA LEU A 590 -20.47 -9.60 21.34
C LEU A 590 -22.01 -9.66 21.26
N ASP A 591 -22.70 -10.11 22.31
CA ASP A 591 -24.17 -10.05 22.38
C ASP A 591 -24.70 -8.61 22.29
N GLN A 592 -24.06 -7.67 22.97
CA GLN A 592 -24.42 -6.25 22.89
C GLN A 592 -24.11 -5.64 21.52
N ALA A 593 -23.05 -6.08 20.83
CA ALA A 593 -22.79 -5.70 19.45
C ALA A 593 -23.91 -6.16 18.51
N LEU A 594 -24.35 -7.42 18.63
CA LEU A 594 -25.47 -7.95 17.86
C LEU A 594 -26.78 -7.19 18.16
N LEU A 595 -27.06 -6.88 19.43
CA LEU A 595 -28.25 -6.10 19.83
C LEU A 595 -28.24 -4.66 19.27
N GLN A 596 -27.07 -4.06 19.09
CA GLN A 596 -26.91 -2.74 18.46
C GLN A 596 -27.00 -2.79 16.92
N GLY A 597 -27.04 -3.98 16.31
CA GLY A 597 -26.89 -4.15 14.87
C GLY A 597 -25.48 -3.78 14.36
N ALA A 598 -24.48 -3.82 15.24
CA ALA A 598 -23.09 -3.57 14.88
C ALA A 598 -22.54 -4.70 14.01
N ASN A 599 -21.79 -4.34 12.96
CA ASN A 599 -21.11 -5.28 12.06
C ASN A 599 -19.57 -5.23 12.22
N ALA A 600 -19.06 -4.40 13.14
CA ALA A 600 -17.66 -4.35 13.55
C ALA A 600 -17.54 -4.18 15.08
N ILE A 601 -16.48 -4.71 15.68
CA ILE A 601 -16.13 -4.50 17.08
C ILE A 601 -14.61 -4.30 17.20
N GLY A 602 -14.18 -3.29 17.96
CA GLY A 602 -12.78 -3.09 18.30
C GLY A 602 -12.48 -3.71 19.66
N ILE A 603 -11.39 -4.45 19.76
CA ILE A 603 -10.94 -5.14 20.97
C ILE A 603 -9.44 -4.86 21.15
N VAL A 604 -9.05 -4.50 22.37
CA VAL A 604 -7.67 -4.43 22.84
C VAL A 604 -7.40 -5.70 23.64
N VAL A 605 -6.27 -6.36 23.45
CA VAL A 605 -5.86 -7.55 24.21
C VAL A 605 -4.44 -7.34 24.72
N TYR A 606 -4.21 -7.62 25.99
CA TYR A 606 -2.96 -7.37 26.72
C TYR A 606 -2.46 -8.64 27.41
#